data_AF-A0A9D1LNK5-F1
#
_entry.id   AF-A0A9D1LNK5-F1
#
_cell.length_a   1.000
_cell.length_b   1.000
_cell.length_c   1.000
_cell.angle_alpha   90.00
_cell.angle_beta   90.00
_cell.angle_gamma   90.00
#
_symmetry.space_group_name_H-M   'P 1'
#
loop_
_entity.id
_entity.type
_entity.pdbx_description
1 polymer ?
#
loop_
_entity_poly.entity_id
_entity_poly.type
_entity_poly.pdbx_seq_one_letter_code
_entity_poly.pdbx_strand_id
1 'polypeptide(L)'
;MKKALFIIPAAALLLSPLALIGHGSTSIGVSAAEATPTNIYMPFNEDNFDVISDPNSSYTENSADKWDTGRYGTFWNYRFFNALDEFYNGSIREDWTGTVNSKPWHQNQRYITFTFGAARNTEACKVEIVDANTEIVKATVVNNLFSDPKISSNMMMRVVDLGEGFDGDLYLKITDNATSDYGFVALGALRVNQTIEEAAASVGVHRMNLANVNLPGYGSDTNSNTLSTAYCVDVYDTNPEYSFVADNLPNYFKEGFEIDDELSNWAYDISFSSRQNTTGSEDRYYIDFKNSVSSQKTFVVNAEMLPAPFNVTGDKFFAGGLTDGCASSGAEDAKYRLISSPFKMNDLGLFSLKLGGRTAKVELISYPDGEVLYSHQNQLFGDNVNNIVRRDTYNATMVRHIFEVPSAAGKKVCIAISDCEHGGNWGNAFFDEIRTDYAAYPSLKLDLISQGNENGVAKDSYHLEEDAEPTALSEAAAFVTDYYAKARIYDNGFSYCGVSSSLNALVTAYTALSPEAREIVDFSDDYSYGTYEVGDAIYQNTVQLTKIDASMANLSQRVEAASEGGVFKINEDNAVDYALLLALAGIAAASIVALVVLYKRKRQVK
;
A
#
# COMPACT_ATOMS: atom_id res chain seq x y z
N MET A 1 3.29 71.08 -51.78
CA MET A 1 3.22 69.62 -51.58
C MET A 1 3.50 69.35 -50.10
N LYS A 2 2.46 69.07 -49.29
CA LYS A 2 2.10 67.74 -48.77
C LYS A 2 3.27 67.07 -48.02
N LYS A 3 3.20 66.63 -46.75
CA LYS A 3 2.14 66.54 -45.72
C LYS A 3 2.81 66.18 -44.36
N ALA A 4 2.26 66.73 -43.27
CA ALA A 4 1.96 66.16 -41.93
C ALA A 4 3.03 65.34 -41.17
N LEU A 5 3.46 65.65 -39.93
CA LEU A 5 2.73 65.87 -38.66
C LEU A 5 1.90 64.66 -38.19
N PHE A 6 2.22 64.06 -37.03
CA PHE A 6 1.27 63.94 -35.91
C PHE A 6 1.92 63.56 -34.57
N ILE A 7 1.11 63.71 -33.53
CA ILE A 7 1.37 63.98 -32.12
C ILE A 7 0.46 63.05 -31.30
N ILE A 8 1.00 62.10 -30.51
CA ILE A 8 0.46 61.48 -29.24
C ILE A 8 -0.98 60.85 -29.38
N PRO A 9 -1.69 60.30 -28.36
CA PRO A 9 -1.39 59.52 -27.12
C PRO A 9 -2.23 58.22 -26.92
N ALA A 10 -1.80 57.37 -25.98
CA ALA A 10 -2.62 56.52 -25.08
C ALA A 10 -1.61 55.81 -24.13
N ALA A 11 -1.62 55.81 -22.79
CA ALA A 11 -2.69 55.76 -21.78
C ALA A 11 -3.76 54.70 -22.08
N ALA A 12 -3.54 53.49 -21.54
CA ALA A 12 -4.51 52.44 -21.13
C ALA A 12 -3.81 51.06 -21.23
N LEU A 13 -3.55 50.38 -20.11
CA LEU A 13 -4.27 49.14 -19.68
C LEU A 13 -3.86 47.92 -20.54
N LEU A 14 -3.23 46.84 -20.06
CA LEU A 14 -3.59 45.99 -18.92
C LEU A 14 -2.44 45.04 -18.54
N LEU A 15 -2.32 44.77 -17.24
CA LEU A 15 -2.07 43.48 -16.59
C LEU A 15 -1.08 42.49 -17.24
N SER A 16 0.08 42.30 -16.59
CA SER A 16 0.50 40.99 -16.07
C SER A 16 1.93 41.05 -15.50
N PRO A 17 2.13 40.79 -14.19
CA PRO A 17 3.22 39.97 -13.74
C PRO A 17 2.65 38.55 -13.57
N LEU A 18 2.52 37.82 -14.69
CA LEU A 18 2.33 36.38 -14.63
C LEU A 18 3.65 35.73 -15.01
N ALA A 19 4.03 34.76 -14.17
CA ALA A 19 5.05 33.74 -14.40
C ALA A 19 6.51 34.23 -14.38
N LEU A 20 7.14 34.15 -13.20
CA LEU A 20 8.13 33.10 -12.92
C LEU A 20 8.55 33.18 -11.45
N ILE A 21 7.64 32.81 -10.54
CA ILE A 21 8.07 32.25 -9.25
C ILE A 21 8.14 30.76 -9.50
N GLY A 22 9.35 30.25 -9.69
CA GLY A 22 9.62 28.83 -9.67
C GLY A 22 9.24 28.28 -8.30
N HIS A 23 8.01 27.80 -8.18
CA HIS A 23 7.62 26.86 -7.15
C HIS A 23 8.35 25.56 -7.45
N GLY A 24 9.53 25.41 -6.86
CA GLY A 24 10.13 24.11 -6.66
C GLY A 24 9.26 23.34 -5.69
N SER A 25 8.23 22.68 -6.21
CA SER A 25 7.70 21.46 -5.62
C SER A 25 8.91 20.56 -5.36
N THR A 26 9.30 20.41 -4.11
CA THR A 26 10.17 19.30 -3.72
C THR A 26 9.28 18.10 -3.44
N SER A 27 8.60 17.62 -4.49
CA SER A 27 8.42 16.18 -4.61
C SER A 27 9.84 15.63 -4.66
N ILE A 28 10.29 15.06 -3.55
CA ILE A 28 11.48 14.22 -3.53
C ILE A 28 11.12 12.96 -4.31
N GLY A 29 11.05 13.09 -5.64
CA GLY A 29 11.32 12.01 -6.56
C GLY A 29 12.82 11.90 -6.62
N VAL A 30 13.43 11.24 -5.63
CA VAL A 30 14.69 10.57 -5.92
C VAL A 30 14.32 9.59 -7.00
N SER A 31 14.75 9.84 -8.24
CA SER A 31 14.85 8.76 -9.21
C SER A 31 15.82 7.78 -8.57
N ALA A 32 15.27 6.76 -7.90
CA ALA A 32 16.02 5.58 -7.57
C ALA A 32 16.63 5.15 -8.90
N ALA A 33 17.96 5.20 -9.00
CA ALA A 33 18.63 4.37 -10.00
C ALA A 33 18.00 2.99 -9.82
N GLU A 34 17.33 2.48 -10.86
CA GLU A 34 16.58 1.22 -10.81
C GLU A 34 17.50 0.18 -10.19
N ALA A 35 17.32 -0.06 -8.89
CA ALA A 35 18.00 -1.13 -8.21
C ALA A 35 17.51 -2.37 -8.94
N THR A 36 18.43 -3.14 -9.52
CA THR A 36 18.08 -4.42 -10.13
C THR A 36 17.26 -5.19 -9.10
N PRO A 37 16.03 -5.63 -9.43
CA PRO A 37 15.17 -6.31 -8.46
C PRO A 37 15.97 -7.46 -7.84
N THR A 38 16.08 -7.45 -6.52
CA THR A 38 16.71 -8.56 -5.79
C THR A 38 15.75 -9.74 -5.82
N ASN A 39 14.54 -9.64 -5.29
CA ASN A 39 13.55 -10.71 -5.40
C ASN A 39 12.83 -10.71 -6.76
N ILE A 40 13.11 -11.68 -7.64
CA ILE A 40 12.38 -11.86 -8.91
C ILE A 40 11.44 -13.06 -8.76
N TYR A 41 10.15 -12.83 -8.92
CA TYR A 41 9.14 -13.88 -9.02
C TYR A 41 9.01 -14.36 -10.48
N MET A 42 9.02 -15.68 -10.69
CA MET A 42 8.87 -16.33 -11.99
C MET A 42 7.64 -17.25 -11.98
N PRO A 43 6.44 -16.75 -12.31
CA PRO A 43 5.23 -17.57 -12.35
C PRO A 43 5.35 -18.69 -13.38
N PHE A 44 4.67 -19.82 -13.13
CA PHE A 44 4.63 -20.93 -14.07
C PHE A 44 3.69 -20.61 -15.25
N ASN A 45 4.26 -20.13 -16.36
CA ASN A 45 3.54 -19.80 -17.59
C ASN A 45 4.44 -19.99 -18.82
N GLU A 46 3.90 -19.76 -20.02
CA GLU A 46 4.63 -19.93 -21.29
C GLU A 46 5.78 -18.91 -21.50
N ASP A 47 5.73 -17.76 -20.81
CA ASP A 47 6.80 -16.76 -20.85
C ASP A 47 8.02 -17.22 -20.06
N ASN A 48 7.82 -17.98 -18.97
CA ASN A 48 8.86 -18.42 -18.06
C ASN A 48 9.26 -19.89 -18.19
N PHE A 49 8.45 -20.74 -18.84
CA PHE A 49 8.71 -22.18 -18.96
C PHE A 49 8.49 -22.70 -20.37
N ASP A 50 9.20 -23.78 -20.70
CA ASP A 50 9.00 -24.50 -21.95
C ASP A 50 7.64 -25.21 -21.98
N VAL A 51 7.00 -25.21 -23.15
CA VAL A 51 5.75 -25.93 -23.38
C VAL A 51 6.03 -27.43 -23.38
N ILE A 52 5.31 -28.17 -22.53
CA ILE A 52 5.34 -29.63 -22.49
C ILE A 52 4.54 -30.15 -23.68
N SER A 53 5.19 -30.84 -24.60
CA SER A 53 4.52 -31.52 -25.73
C SER A 53 4.80 -33.01 -25.70
N ASP A 54 3.76 -33.83 -25.84
CA ASP A 54 3.92 -35.26 -26.13
C ASP A 54 4.05 -35.44 -27.65
N PRO A 55 5.21 -35.90 -28.16
CA PRO A 55 5.42 -36.13 -29.59
C PRO A 55 4.56 -37.27 -30.16
N ASN A 56 3.93 -38.10 -29.33
CA ASN A 56 3.07 -39.23 -29.72
C ASN A 56 1.57 -38.99 -29.46
N SER A 57 1.22 -37.84 -28.86
CA SER A 57 -0.17 -37.46 -28.61
C SER A 57 -0.78 -36.82 -29.86
N SER A 58 -2.02 -37.17 -30.18
CA SER A 58 -2.84 -36.42 -31.14
C SER A 58 -3.33 -35.07 -30.58
N TYR A 59 -3.13 -34.84 -29.28
CA TYR A 59 -3.35 -33.56 -28.63
C TYR A 59 -2.05 -32.76 -28.65
N THR A 60 -2.00 -31.73 -29.50
CA THR A 60 -1.03 -30.64 -29.36
C THR A 60 -1.50 -29.74 -28.20
N GLU A 61 -1.30 -30.17 -26.95
CA GLU A 61 -1.63 -29.34 -25.79
C GLU A 61 -0.52 -28.29 -25.61
N ASN A 62 -0.62 -27.22 -26.38
CA ASN A 62 0.48 -26.26 -26.63
C ASN A 62 0.61 -25.12 -25.60
N SER A 63 0.12 -25.23 -24.36
CA SER A 63 0.26 -24.13 -23.39
C SER A 63 0.52 -24.61 -21.97
N ALA A 64 1.36 -23.86 -21.24
CA ALA A 64 1.64 -24.07 -19.81
C ALA A 64 0.35 -24.06 -18.96
N ASP A 65 -0.66 -23.28 -19.38
CA ASP A 65 -2.01 -23.17 -18.81
C ASP A 65 -2.87 -24.45 -18.83
N LYS A 66 -2.32 -25.56 -19.32
CA LYS A 66 -2.95 -26.91 -19.20
C LYS A 66 -2.38 -27.73 -18.06
N TRP A 67 -1.24 -27.29 -17.55
CA TRP A 67 -0.45 -27.95 -16.53
C TRP A 67 -0.43 -27.16 -15.25
N ASP A 68 -0.88 -25.91 -15.28
CA ASP A 68 -1.10 -25.12 -14.10
C ASP A 68 -2.34 -25.64 -13.34
N THR A 69 -2.25 -25.54 -12.02
CA THR A 69 -3.39 -25.65 -11.14
C THR A 69 -3.42 -24.37 -10.32
N GLY A 70 -4.61 -23.81 -10.16
CA GLY A 70 -4.76 -22.60 -9.36
C GLY A 70 -4.23 -22.78 -7.95
N ARG A 71 -3.82 -21.69 -7.30
CA ARG A 71 -3.29 -21.66 -5.91
C ARG A 71 -4.07 -22.50 -4.90
N TYR A 72 -5.38 -22.60 -5.09
CA TYR A 72 -6.29 -23.33 -4.20
C TYR A 72 -6.56 -24.77 -4.64
N GLY A 73 -5.69 -25.30 -5.51
CA GLY A 73 -5.74 -26.66 -6.01
C GLY A 73 -5.87 -27.67 -4.88
N THR A 74 -6.68 -28.69 -5.13
CA THR A 74 -6.80 -29.82 -4.21
C THR A 74 -6.45 -31.13 -4.90
N PHE A 75 -5.83 -32.04 -4.16
CA PHE A 75 -5.68 -33.44 -4.55
C PHE A 75 -6.65 -34.32 -3.75
N TRP A 76 -7.01 -35.45 -4.35
CA TRP A 76 -8.06 -36.35 -3.87
C TRP A 76 -9.41 -35.67 -3.62
N ASN A 77 -9.64 -34.50 -4.20
CA ASN A 77 -10.83 -33.66 -4.06
C ASN A 77 -11.06 -33.08 -2.64
N TYR A 78 -10.09 -33.15 -1.73
CA TYR A 78 -10.25 -32.55 -0.38
C TYR A 78 -8.98 -32.07 0.32
N ARG A 79 -7.79 -32.31 -0.23
CA ARG A 79 -6.54 -31.87 0.38
C ARG A 79 -5.90 -30.76 -0.41
N PHE A 80 -5.51 -29.69 0.26
CA PHE A 80 -4.82 -28.60 -0.42
C PHE A 80 -3.38 -28.99 -0.73
N PHE A 81 -2.90 -28.58 -1.89
CA PHE A 81 -1.48 -28.62 -2.21
C PHE A 81 -0.66 -27.66 -1.33
N ASN A 82 -1.28 -26.66 -0.69
CA ASN A 82 -0.61 -25.56 0.03
C ASN A 82 0.25 -24.67 -0.88
N ALA A 83 -0.11 -24.53 -2.16
CA ALA A 83 0.58 -23.64 -3.09
C ALA A 83 0.47 -22.17 -2.66
N LEU A 84 1.48 -21.37 -3.02
CA LEU A 84 1.50 -19.92 -2.85
C LEU A 84 1.17 -19.18 -4.15
N ASP A 85 0.81 -19.86 -5.23
CA ASP A 85 0.50 -19.29 -6.54
C ASP A 85 -0.13 -20.35 -7.44
N GLU A 86 -0.43 -19.99 -8.69
CA GLU A 86 -0.66 -20.96 -9.74
C GLU A 86 0.61 -21.79 -9.95
N PHE A 87 0.48 -23.11 -9.98
CA PHE A 87 1.62 -24.01 -9.90
C PHE A 87 1.53 -25.12 -10.94
N TYR A 88 2.68 -25.60 -11.42
CA TYR A 88 2.77 -26.79 -12.23
C TYR A 88 2.30 -28.02 -11.45
N ASN A 89 1.30 -28.72 -11.98
CA ASN A 89 0.73 -29.93 -11.41
C ASN A 89 0.89 -31.12 -12.36
N GLY A 90 1.97 -31.89 -12.17
CA GLY A 90 2.21 -33.11 -12.93
C GLY A 90 1.14 -34.20 -12.75
N SER A 91 0.29 -34.12 -11.72
CA SER A 91 -0.77 -35.13 -11.50
C SER A 91 -1.86 -35.12 -12.58
N ILE A 92 -1.89 -34.11 -13.45
CA ILE A 92 -2.85 -34.02 -14.56
C ILE A 92 -2.57 -35.09 -15.63
N ARG A 93 -1.32 -35.54 -15.74
CA ARG A 93 -0.85 -36.62 -16.64
C ARG A 93 0.17 -37.51 -15.92
N GLU A 94 -0.29 -38.24 -14.90
CA GLU A 94 0.55 -39.20 -14.15
C GLU A 94 1.10 -40.35 -15.02
N ASP A 95 0.56 -40.53 -16.22
CA ASP A 95 1.02 -41.52 -17.21
C ASP A 95 2.20 -41.04 -18.06
N TRP A 96 2.60 -39.77 -17.93
CA TRP A 96 3.66 -39.16 -18.73
C TRP A 96 4.98 -39.07 -17.95
N THR A 97 6.08 -39.10 -18.69
CA THR A 97 7.42 -38.83 -18.19
C THR A 97 8.07 -37.78 -19.07
N GLY A 98 8.91 -36.91 -18.51
CA GLY A 98 9.66 -35.96 -19.29
C GLY A 98 10.45 -34.95 -18.48
N THR A 99 10.70 -33.83 -19.12
CA THR A 99 11.44 -32.71 -18.54
C THR A 99 10.84 -31.40 -19.01
N VAL A 100 10.77 -30.45 -18.09
CA VAL A 100 10.37 -29.06 -18.34
C VAL A 100 11.50 -28.15 -17.89
N ASN A 101 11.89 -27.18 -18.71
CA ASN A 101 12.86 -26.18 -18.32
C ASN A 101 12.19 -24.83 -18.16
N SER A 102 12.68 -24.02 -17.21
CA SER A 102 12.41 -22.60 -17.23
C SER A 102 13.21 -21.92 -18.36
N LYS A 103 12.83 -20.70 -18.71
CA LYS A 103 13.73 -19.78 -19.39
C LYS A 103 14.93 -19.46 -18.49
N PRO A 104 16.11 -19.18 -19.06
CA PRO A 104 17.25 -18.76 -18.27
C PRO A 104 17.02 -17.41 -17.61
N TRP A 105 17.56 -17.23 -16.41
CA TRP A 105 17.66 -15.94 -15.74
C TRP A 105 19.11 -15.70 -15.31
N HIS A 106 19.45 -14.43 -15.07
CA HIS A 106 20.74 -14.07 -14.50
C HIS A 106 20.63 -14.07 -12.97
N GLN A 107 21.41 -14.91 -12.30
CA GLN A 107 21.45 -15.00 -10.85
C GLN A 107 22.63 -14.22 -10.27
N ASN A 108 22.37 -13.24 -9.41
CA ASN A 108 23.37 -12.39 -8.75
C ASN A 108 23.19 -12.28 -7.22
N GLN A 109 22.22 -13.00 -6.65
CA GLN A 109 22.08 -13.18 -5.20
C GLN A 109 22.21 -14.66 -4.82
N ARG A 110 22.22 -14.93 -3.52
CA ARG A 110 22.58 -16.24 -2.97
C ARG A 110 21.46 -17.28 -3.03
N TYR A 111 20.20 -16.87 -2.87
CA TYR A 111 19.10 -17.80 -2.62
C TYR A 111 18.11 -17.89 -3.78
N ILE A 112 17.52 -19.07 -3.90
CA ILE A 112 16.36 -19.38 -4.73
C ILE A 112 15.36 -20.11 -3.84
N THR A 113 14.07 -19.77 -3.94
CA THR A 113 13.00 -20.51 -3.26
C THR A 113 11.93 -20.94 -4.24
N PHE A 114 11.25 -22.05 -3.93
CA PHE A 114 10.07 -22.53 -4.65
C PHE A 114 9.32 -23.53 -3.80
N THR A 115 8.02 -23.67 -4.03
CA THR A 115 7.21 -24.71 -3.43
C THR A 115 7.33 -26.00 -4.24
N PHE A 116 7.50 -27.14 -3.55
CA PHE A 116 7.70 -28.44 -4.18
C PHE A 116 6.97 -29.55 -3.43
N GLY A 117 6.20 -30.37 -4.14
CA GLY A 117 5.43 -31.48 -3.60
C GLY A 117 5.40 -32.71 -4.52
N ALA A 118 4.72 -33.77 -4.08
CA ALA A 118 4.66 -35.08 -4.73
C ALA A 118 6.05 -35.74 -4.91
N ALA A 119 6.37 -36.33 -6.05
CA ALA A 119 7.73 -36.79 -6.38
C ALA A 119 8.35 -37.77 -5.36
N ARG A 120 7.60 -38.81 -4.95
CA ARG A 120 8.10 -39.84 -4.00
C ARG A 120 9.36 -40.52 -4.51
N ASN A 121 9.44 -40.77 -5.82
CA ASN A 121 10.58 -41.42 -6.43
C ASN A 121 11.73 -40.42 -6.64
N THR A 122 12.53 -40.20 -5.60
CA THR A 122 13.64 -39.23 -5.62
C THR A 122 14.75 -39.51 -6.65
N GLU A 123 14.80 -40.72 -7.23
CA GLU A 123 15.77 -41.04 -8.30
C GLU A 123 15.25 -40.59 -9.68
N ALA A 124 13.93 -40.60 -9.87
CA ALA A 124 13.28 -40.33 -11.15
C ALA A 124 12.63 -38.93 -11.23
N CYS A 125 12.21 -38.39 -10.08
CA CYS A 125 11.53 -37.10 -9.97
C CYS A 125 12.43 -36.12 -9.19
N LYS A 126 12.81 -35.00 -9.81
CA LYS A 126 13.72 -34.01 -9.22
C LYS A 126 13.61 -32.63 -9.87
N VAL A 127 14.10 -31.63 -9.15
CA VAL A 127 14.30 -30.27 -9.65
C VAL A 127 15.79 -29.97 -9.61
N GLU A 128 16.35 -29.53 -10.72
CA GLU A 128 17.77 -29.20 -10.85
C GLU A 128 17.93 -27.72 -11.20
N ILE A 129 18.88 -27.05 -10.54
CA ILE A 129 19.33 -25.71 -10.93
C ILE A 129 20.58 -25.88 -11.78
N VAL A 130 20.54 -25.43 -13.02
CA VAL A 130 21.54 -25.75 -14.05
C VAL A 130 22.14 -24.46 -14.60
N ASP A 131 23.45 -24.47 -14.78
CA ASP A 131 24.20 -23.40 -15.45
C ASP A 131 23.84 -23.35 -16.94
N ALA A 132 23.26 -22.24 -17.39
CA ALA A 132 22.74 -22.10 -18.75
C ALA A 132 23.83 -22.12 -19.84
N ASN A 133 25.09 -21.86 -19.47
CA ASN A 133 26.21 -21.81 -20.40
C ASN A 133 26.99 -23.12 -20.47
N THR A 134 27.06 -23.87 -19.36
CA THR A 134 27.90 -25.07 -19.23
C THR A 134 27.12 -26.37 -19.04
N GLU A 135 25.81 -26.30 -18.83
CA GLU A 135 24.94 -27.45 -18.50
C GLU A 135 25.35 -28.19 -17.21
N ILE A 136 26.14 -27.54 -16.35
CA ILE A 136 26.55 -28.09 -15.05
C ILE A 136 25.42 -27.87 -14.04
N VAL A 137 24.95 -28.95 -13.42
CA VAL A 137 24.00 -28.90 -12.31
C VAL A 137 24.68 -28.29 -11.07
N LYS A 138 24.15 -27.17 -10.57
CA LYS A 138 24.61 -26.48 -9.36
C LYS A 138 23.93 -26.99 -8.10
N ALA A 139 22.66 -27.36 -8.21
CA ALA A 139 21.89 -27.93 -7.11
C ALA A 139 20.87 -28.94 -7.63
N THR A 140 20.59 -29.96 -6.82
CA THR A 140 19.52 -30.94 -7.07
C THR A 140 18.63 -30.99 -5.83
N VAL A 141 17.33 -30.81 -6.04
CA VAL A 141 16.29 -30.87 -5.01
C VAL A 141 15.39 -32.05 -5.32
N VAL A 142 15.18 -32.91 -4.33
CA VAL A 142 14.30 -34.09 -4.37
C VAL A 142 13.33 -34.05 -3.20
N ASN A 143 12.16 -34.67 -3.32
CA ASN A 143 11.18 -34.61 -2.23
C ASN A 143 11.50 -35.64 -1.14
N ASN A 144 12.53 -35.33 -0.36
CA ASN A 144 12.89 -36.08 0.85
C ASN A 144 11.93 -35.86 2.03
N LEU A 145 10.90 -35.01 1.87
CA LEU A 145 9.88 -34.75 2.88
C LEU A 145 8.62 -35.60 2.67
N PHE A 146 8.47 -36.26 1.51
CA PHE A 146 7.29 -37.06 1.18
C PHE A 146 6.94 -38.06 2.30
N SER A 147 5.69 -38.03 2.76
CA SER A 147 5.17 -38.97 3.75
C SER A 147 3.67 -39.17 3.55
N ASP A 148 3.25 -40.31 3.01
CA ASP A 148 1.83 -40.64 2.82
C ASP A 148 1.23 -41.28 4.08
N PRO A 149 0.08 -40.82 4.62
CA PRO A 149 -0.80 -39.74 4.14
C PRO A 149 -0.56 -38.38 4.82
N LYS A 150 0.58 -38.12 5.43
CA LYS A 150 0.80 -36.84 6.14
C LYS A 150 0.99 -35.67 5.18
N ILE A 151 1.90 -35.76 4.22
CA ILE A 151 2.20 -34.75 3.20
C ILE A 151 2.50 -35.41 1.84
N SER A 152 1.50 -36.07 1.25
CA SER A 152 1.66 -36.86 0.03
C SER A 152 1.93 -35.98 -1.19
N SER A 153 1.03 -35.03 -1.46
CA SER A 153 1.19 -34.06 -2.56
C SER A 153 1.30 -32.61 -2.05
N ASN A 154 1.27 -32.39 -0.74
CA ASN A 154 1.51 -31.07 -0.16
C ASN A 154 2.87 -30.54 -0.60
N MET A 155 2.86 -29.30 -1.05
CA MET A 155 4.03 -28.56 -1.45
C MET A 155 4.64 -27.92 -0.20
N MET A 156 5.96 -28.05 -0.07
CA MET A 156 6.75 -27.39 0.98
C MET A 156 7.64 -26.36 0.32
N MET A 157 7.88 -25.22 0.99
CA MET A 157 8.87 -24.26 0.52
C MET A 157 10.26 -24.89 0.60
N ARG A 158 10.98 -24.92 -0.51
CA ARG A 158 12.37 -25.37 -0.62
C ARG A 158 13.29 -24.17 -0.73
N VAL A 159 14.47 -24.29 -0.16
CA VAL A 159 15.49 -23.24 -0.22
C VAL A 159 16.74 -23.81 -0.86
N VAL A 160 17.22 -23.17 -1.91
CA VAL A 160 18.50 -23.47 -2.54
C VAL A 160 19.47 -22.34 -2.21
N ASP A 161 20.57 -22.71 -1.56
CA ASP A 161 21.68 -21.81 -1.25
C ASP A 161 22.82 -22.07 -2.24
N LEU A 162 23.13 -21.09 -3.08
CA LEU A 162 24.20 -21.18 -4.08
C LEU A 162 25.58 -20.73 -3.55
N GLY A 163 25.64 -20.25 -2.29
CA GLY A 163 26.82 -19.66 -1.68
C GLY A 163 26.96 -18.16 -1.93
N GLU A 164 27.80 -17.52 -1.12
CA GLU A 164 28.08 -16.08 -1.24
C GLU A 164 28.80 -15.74 -2.55
N GLY A 165 28.42 -14.61 -3.16
CA GLY A 165 29.06 -14.10 -4.37
C GLY A 165 28.79 -14.93 -5.63
N PHE A 166 27.73 -15.74 -5.65
CA PHE A 166 27.28 -16.39 -6.89
C PHE A 166 26.87 -15.33 -7.91
N ASP A 167 27.37 -15.50 -9.14
CA ASP A 167 27.06 -14.66 -10.29
C ASP A 167 27.09 -15.53 -11.56
N GLY A 168 25.95 -15.65 -12.25
CA GLY A 168 25.87 -16.41 -13.49
C GLY A 168 24.46 -16.71 -13.97
N ASP A 169 24.36 -17.14 -15.23
CA ASP A 169 23.08 -17.47 -15.85
C ASP A 169 22.66 -18.91 -15.51
N LEU A 170 21.43 -19.05 -15.02
CA LEU A 170 20.87 -20.32 -14.56
C LEU A 170 19.53 -20.59 -15.26
N TYR A 171 19.15 -21.86 -15.32
CA TYR A 171 17.77 -22.28 -15.59
C TYR A 171 17.37 -23.39 -14.62
N LEU A 172 16.06 -23.57 -14.42
CA LEU A 172 15.48 -24.61 -13.59
C LEU A 172 15.00 -25.74 -14.48
N LYS A 173 15.34 -26.98 -14.13
CA LYS A 173 14.96 -28.20 -14.83
C LYS A 173 14.11 -29.09 -13.93
N ILE A 174 12.84 -29.28 -14.29
CA ILE A 174 11.92 -30.20 -13.64
C ILE A 174 11.98 -31.52 -14.40
N THR A 175 12.32 -32.61 -13.72
CA THR A 175 12.40 -33.94 -14.32
C THR A 175 11.43 -34.88 -13.63
N ASP A 176 10.71 -35.65 -14.43
CA ASP A 176 9.91 -36.78 -13.98
C ASP A 176 10.09 -37.96 -14.94
N ASN A 177 10.77 -39.00 -14.49
CA ASN A 177 10.98 -40.24 -15.24
C ASN A 177 10.33 -41.45 -14.55
N ALA A 178 9.45 -41.21 -13.57
CA ALA A 178 8.85 -42.30 -12.84
C ALA A 178 7.74 -42.95 -13.67
N THR A 179 7.70 -44.27 -13.71
CA THR A 179 6.68 -45.03 -14.46
C THR A 179 5.67 -45.73 -13.52
N SER A 180 5.72 -45.40 -12.23
CA SER A 180 4.88 -45.97 -11.16
C SER A 180 4.97 -45.14 -9.88
N ASP A 181 4.09 -45.40 -8.91
CA ASP A 181 3.95 -44.67 -7.63
C ASP A 181 3.55 -43.18 -7.82
N TYR A 182 3.76 -42.33 -6.81
CA TYR A 182 3.63 -40.86 -6.91
C TYR A 182 4.80 -40.29 -7.71
N GLY A 183 4.84 -40.69 -8.98
CA GLY A 183 5.83 -40.32 -9.97
C GLY A 183 5.37 -39.12 -10.77
N PHE A 184 5.18 -37.99 -10.10
CA PHE A 184 4.91 -36.68 -10.72
C PHE A 184 5.41 -35.57 -9.81
N VAL A 185 5.67 -34.39 -10.38
CA VAL A 185 6.14 -33.21 -9.64
C VAL A 185 5.02 -32.17 -9.53
N ALA A 186 4.86 -31.56 -8.36
CA ALA A 186 4.16 -30.29 -8.22
C ALA A 186 5.15 -29.18 -7.87
N LEU A 187 5.19 -28.08 -8.64
CA LEU A 187 6.12 -26.97 -8.43
C LEU A 187 5.47 -25.60 -8.68
N GLY A 188 5.67 -24.65 -7.77
CA GLY A 188 5.19 -23.28 -7.91
C GLY A 188 6.03 -22.30 -7.09
N ALA A 189 5.64 -21.04 -7.08
CA ALA A 189 6.21 -19.95 -6.30
C ALA A 189 7.72 -19.79 -6.47
N LEU A 190 8.22 -19.95 -7.71
CA LEU A 190 9.64 -19.81 -8.02
C LEU A 190 10.06 -18.36 -7.83
N ARG A 191 11.01 -18.15 -6.91
CA ARG A 191 11.66 -16.87 -6.67
C ARG A 191 13.16 -17.03 -6.78
N VAL A 192 13.76 -16.14 -7.56
CA VAL A 192 15.19 -16.11 -7.83
C VAL A 192 15.77 -14.79 -7.36
N ASN A 193 17.10 -14.70 -7.31
CA ASN A 193 17.83 -13.54 -6.82
C ASN A 193 17.50 -13.11 -5.38
N GLN A 194 17.16 -14.03 -4.49
CA GLN A 194 16.79 -13.64 -3.11
C GLN A 194 18.00 -13.41 -2.20
N THR A 195 17.91 -12.39 -1.34
CA THR A 195 18.74 -12.29 -0.12
C THR A 195 18.31 -13.34 0.91
N ILE A 196 19.08 -13.48 2.00
CA ILE A 196 18.70 -14.41 3.08
C ILE A 196 17.40 -13.98 3.75
N GLU A 197 17.16 -12.67 3.87
CA GLU A 197 15.95 -12.13 4.47
C GLU A 197 14.72 -12.35 3.59
N GLU A 198 14.86 -12.18 2.28
CA GLU A 198 13.79 -12.46 1.32
C GLU A 198 13.45 -13.96 1.30
N ALA A 199 14.47 -14.83 1.33
CA ALA A 199 14.26 -16.27 1.43
C ALA A 199 13.57 -16.68 2.75
N ALA A 200 13.98 -16.06 3.88
CA ALA A 200 13.34 -16.29 5.18
C ALA A 200 11.87 -15.84 5.17
N ALA A 201 11.58 -14.68 4.56
CA ALA A 201 10.23 -14.16 4.37
C ALA A 201 9.36 -15.11 3.51
N SER A 202 9.90 -15.68 2.43
CA SER A 202 9.19 -16.66 1.58
C SER A 202 8.88 -17.97 2.31
N VAL A 203 9.79 -18.49 3.13
CA VAL A 203 9.49 -19.65 3.99
C VAL A 203 8.42 -19.29 5.03
N GLY A 204 8.56 -18.10 5.62
CA GLY A 204 7.62 -17.58 6.61
C GLY A 204 6.19 -17.43 6.08
N VAL A 205 6.02 -16.84 4.89
CA VAL A 205 4.70 -16.67 4.28
C VAL A 205 4.07 -18.02 3.92
N HIS A 206 4.85 -18.98 3.41
CA HIS A 206 4.34 -20.34 3.16
C HIS A 206 3.83 -21.00 4.44
N ARG A 207 4.56 -20.86 5.55
CA ARG A 207 4.14 -21.39 6.84
C ARG A 207 2.79 -20.80 7.28
N MET A 208 2.58 -19.51 7.06
CA MET A 208 1.30 -18.84 7.34
C MET A 208 0.17 -19.20 6.36
N ASN A 209 0.49 -19.70 5.16
CA ASN A 209 -0.46 -20.13 4.13
C ASN A 209 -0.99 -21.56 4.33
N LEU A 210 -0.43 -22.34 5.25
CA LEU A 210 -0.79 -23.74 5.42
C LEU A 210 -2.29 -23.89 5.74
N ALA A 211 -3.01 -24.63 4.89
CA ALA A 211 -4.45 -24.75 5.01
C ALA A 211 -4.84 -25.52 6.28
N ASN A 212 -5.54 -24.88 7.22
CA ASN A 212 -6.07 -25.52 8.42
C ASN A 212 -7.60 -25.64 8.38
N VAL A 213 -8.13 -26.24 7.31
CA VAL A 213 -9.57 -26.43 7.12
C VAL A 213 -9.89 -27.86 6.68
N ASN A 214 -10.84 -28.51 7.33
CA ASN A 214 -11.30 -29.84 6.94
C ASN A 214 -12.49 -29.73 5.98
N LEU A 215 -12.40 -30.39 4.82
CA LEU A 215 -13.48 -30.39 3.84
C LEU A 215 -14.52 -31.49 4.15
N PRO A 216 -15.81 -31.26 3.86
CA PRO A 216 -16.85 -32.27 4.08
C PRO A 216 -16.60 -33.54 3.24
N GLY A 217 -16.74 -34.72 3.84
CA GLY A 217 -16.80 -36.00 3.10
C GLY A 217 -15.70 -37.02 3.37
N TYR A 218 -14.80 -36.82 4.33
CA TYR A 218 -13.79 -37.83 4.69
C TYR A 218 -13.68 -38.05 6.21
N GLY A 219 -13.64 -39.32 6.62
CA GLY A 219 -13.88 -39.77 8.00
C GLY A 219 -12.73 -40.55 8.64
N SER A 220 -11.46 -40.17 8.39
CA SER A 220 -10.35 -40.69 9.19
C SER A 220 -9.39 -39.57 9.57
N ASP A 221 -9.08 -39.46 10.86
CA ASP A 221 -8.20 -38.42 11.41
C ASP A 221 -6.87 -38.33 10.66
N THR A 222 -6.35 -39.45 10.14
CA THR A 222 -5.02 -39.58 9.51
C THR A 222 -4.84 -38.89 8.15
N ASN A 223 -5.89 -38.47 7.46
CA ASN A 223 -5.80 -37.91 6.09
C ASN A 223 -6.61 -36.60 5.99
N SER A 224 -6.16 -35.58 6.71
CA SER A 224 -6.84 -34.29 6.85
C SER A 224 -5.87 -33.11 6.68
N ASN A 225 -6.38 -31.94 6.28
CA ASN A 225 -5.53 -30.75 6.14
C ASN A 225 -4.98 -30.30 7.50
N THR A 226 -5.74 -30.43 8.59
CA THR A 226 -5.26 -30.11 9.94
C THR A 226 -4.03 -30.94 10.34
N LEU A 227 -4.05 -32.26 10.13
CA LEU A 227 -2.87 -33.09 10.43
C LEU A 227 -1.71 -32.81 9.48
N SER A 228 -2.00 -32.57 8.19
CA SER A 228 -0.99 -32.18 7.21
C SER A 228 -0.28 -30.90 7.64
N THR A 229 -1.05 -29.89 8.02
CA THR A 229 -0.56 -28.59 8.49
C THR A 229 0.27 -28.74 9.75
N ALA A 230 -0.18 -29.53 10.73
CA ALA A 230 0.60 -29.83 11.92
C ALA A 230 1.95 -30.49 11.57
N TYR A 231 1.97 -31.42 10.61
CA TYR A 231 3.22 -32.05 10.15
C TYR A 231 4.12 -31.09 9.37
N CYS A 232 3.56 -30.25 8.49
CA CYS A 232 4.31 -29.20 7.80
C CYS A 232 4.96 -28.22 8.79
N VAL A 233 4.23 -27.83 9.84
CA VAL A 233 4.74 -26.96 10.92
C VAL A 233 5.90 -27.65 11.66
N ASP A 234 5.74 -28.92 12.05
CA ASP A 234 6.81 -29.71 12.68
C ASP A 234 8.06 -29.80 11.79
N VAL A 235 7.90 -29.97 10.48
CA VAL A 235 9.00 -29.93 9.53
C VAL A 235 9.70 -28.56 9.52
N TYR A 236 8.95 -27.46 9.52
CA TYR A 236 9.53 -26.11 9.61
C TYR A 236 10.27 -25.88 10.93
N ASP A 237 9.82 -26.48 12.03
CA ASP A 237 10.42 -26.30 13.35
C ASP A 237 11.66 -27.18 13.58
N THR A 238 11.71 -28.37 12.95
CA THR A 238 12.73 -29.39 13.28
C THR A 238 13.75 -29.63 12.18
N ASN A 239 13.44 -29.33 10.91
CA ASN A 239 14.37 -29.57 9.81
C ASN A 239 15.45 -28.47 9.75
N PRO A 240 16.75 -28.83 9.76
CA PRO A 240 17.84 -27.86 9.66
C PRO A 240 17.78 -26.91 8.45
N GLU A 241 17.13 -27.31 7.35
CA GLU A 241 16.91 -26.48 6.14
C GLU A 241 16.25 -25.13 6.48
N TYR A 242 15.43 -25.06 7.53
CA TYR A 242 14.66 -23.87 7.90
C TYR A 242 15.18 -23.13 9.14
N SER A 243 16.27 -23.61 9.75
CA SER A 243 16.82 -23.06 11.00
C SER A 243 17.22 -21.58 10.90
N PHE A 244 17.54 -21.10 9.69
CA PHE A 244 17.93 -19.70 9.46
C PHE A 244 16.76 -18.70 9.55
N VAL A 245 15.51 -19.14 9.35
CA VAL A 245 14.37 -18.23 9.17
C VAL A 245 14.18 -17.31 10.37
N ALA A 246 14.26 -17.86 11.57
CA ALA A 246 14.01 -17.13 12.80
C ALA A 246 14.98 -15.94 12.98
N ASP A 247 16.22 -16.06 12.54
CA ASP A 247 17.27 -15.06 12.77
C ASP A 247 17.42 -14.07 11.61
N ASN A 248 16.77 -14.34 10.49
CA ASN A 248 16.96 -13.58 9.24
C ASN A 248 15.68 -12.93 8.72
N LEU A 249 14.62 -12.81 9.52
CA LEU A 249 13.44 -12.04 9.06
C LEU A 249 13.82 -10.58 8.78
N PRO A 250 13.24 -9.93 7.75
CA PRO A 250 13.50 -8.54 7.45
C PRO A 250 13.06 -7.63 8.60
N ASN A 251 13.73 -6.48 8.79
CA ASN A 251 13.40 -5.52 9.86
C ASN A 251 12.16 -4.66 9.58
N TYR A 252 11.53 -4.83 8.42
CA TYR A 252 10.31 -4.14 8.02
C TYR A 252 9.74 -4.83 6.77
N PHE A 253 8.43 -4.67 6.57
CA PHE A 253 7.71 -5.14 5.40
C PHE A 253 8.00 -4.25 4.17
N LYS A 254 8.29 -4.87 3.02
CA LYS A 254 8.65 -4.20 1.76
C LYS A 254 7.77 -4.57 0.56
N GLU A 255 6.80 -5.45 0.73
CA GLU A 255 6.09 -6.09 -0.40
C GLU A 255 4.70 -5.48 -0.58
N GLY A 256 4.63 -4.14 -0.50
CA GLY A 256 3.42 -3.40 -0.79
C GLY A 256 2.99 -3.53 -2.26
N PHE A 257 1.82 -2.98 -2.57
CA PHE A 257 1.13 -3.20 -3.85
C PHE A 257 1.84 -2.59 -5.08
N GLU A 258 2.77 -1.67 -4.85
CA GLU A 258 3.65 -1.12 -5.89
C GLU A 258 4.74 -2.09 -6.34
N ILE A 259 5.12 -3.02 -5.46
CA ILE A 259 6.25 -3.93 -5.63
C ILE A 259 5.78 -5.34 -5.98
N ASP A 260 4.72 -5.82 -5.34
CA ASP A 260 4.14 -7.16 -5.54
C ASP A 260 2.67 -7.04 -5.99
N ASP A 261 2.48 -6.69 -7.25
CA ASP A 261 1.14 -6.49 -7.84
C ASP A 261 0.39 -7.79 -8.13
N GLU A 262 1.11 -8.92 -8.21
CA GLU A 262 0.52 -10.26 -8.25
C GLU A 262 0.25 -10.84 -6.85
N LEU A 263 0.63 -10.11 -5.78
CA LEU A 263 0.49 -10.56 -4.39
C LEU A 263 1.08 -11.97 -4.20
N SER A 264 2.20 -12.20 -4.87
CA SER A 264 2.91 -13.47 -4.98
C SER A 264 3.55 -13.87 -3.64
N ASN A 265 3.82 -12.93 -2.73
CA ASN A 265 4.40 -13.19 -1.41
C ASN A 265 3.42 -12.94 -0.25
N TRP A 266 2.13 -13.06 -0.55
CA TRP A 266 1.05 -12.97 0.43
C TRP A 266 0.37 -14.33 0.62
N ALA A 267 0.15 -14.72 1.87
CA ALA A 267 -0.61 -15.91 2.22
C ALA A 267 -2.12 -15.64 2.16
N TYR A 268 -2.89 -16.66 1.83
CA TYR A 268 -4.35 -16.62 1.85
C TYR A 268 -4.90 -17.46 3.00
N ASP A 269 -5.62 -16.81 3.92
CA ASP A 269 -6.25 -17.54 5.00
C ASP A 269 -7.58 -18.15 4.55
N ILE A 270 -7.47 -19.37 4.05
CA ILE A 270 -8.62 -20.16 3.60
C ILE A 270 -9.55 -20.61 4.73
N SER A 271 -9.07 -20.63 5.99
CA SER A 271 -9.90 -20.99 7.14
C SER A 271 -10.83 -19.84 7.55
N PHE A 272 -10.39 -18.60 7.29
CA PHE A 272 -11.17 -17.40 7.48
C PHE A 272 -12.13 -17.13 6.32
N SER A 273 -11.69 -17.40 5.09
CA SER A 273 -12.31 -16.87 3.89
C SER A 273 -13.52 -17.68 3.40
N SER A 274 -14.67 -17.02 3.25
CA SER A 274 -15.91 -17.66 2.82
C SER A 274 -16.87 -16.66 2.15
N ARG A 275 -17.86 -17.19 1.45
CA ARG A 275 -18.92 -16.44 0.77
C ARG A 275 -20.28 -16.99 1.19
N GLN A 276 -21.21 -16.11 1.51
CA GLN A 276 -22.59 -16.51 1.77
C GLN A 276 -23.30 -16.82 0.45
N ASN A 277 -23.87 -18.01 0.34
CA ASN A 277 -24.74 -18.33 -0.77
C ASN A 277 -26.19 -17.90 -0.51
N THR A 278 -27.05 -18.02 -1.53
CA THR A 278 -28.45 -17.57 -1.51
C THR A 278 -29.32 -18.25 -0.45
N THR A 279 -28.83 -19.34 0.16
CA THR A 279 -29.52 -20.05 1.26
C THR A 279 -29.01 -19.66 2.64
N GLY A 280 -28.02 -18.77 2.73
CA GLY A 280 -27.39 -18.33 3.97
C GLY A 280 -26.32 -19.30 4.52
N SER A 281 -25.93 -20.31 3.74
CA SER A 281 -24.78 -21.16 4.08
C SER A 281 -23.48 -20.57 3.50
N GLU A 282 -22.36 -20.88 4.15
CA GLU A 282 -21.05 -20.38 3.74
C GLU A 282 -20.37 -21.40 2.81
N ASP A 283 -20.08 -20.96 1.59
CA ASP A 283 -19.19 -21.64 0.67
C ASP A 283 -17.78 -21.07 0.79
N ARG A 284 -16.77 -21.85 0.40
CA ARG A 284 -15.40 -21.33 0.34
C ARG A 284 -15.31 -20.21 -0.69
N TYR A 285 -14.62 -19.15 -0.32
CA TYR A 285 -14.30 -18.05 -1.22
C TYR A 285 -12.83 -18.06 -1.55
N TYR A 286 -12.53 -17.58 -2.75
CA TYR A 286 -11.18 -17.47 -3.28
C TYR A 286 -11.08 -16.11 -3.94
N ILE A 287 -10.18 -15.28 -3.42
CA ILE A 287 -9.89 -14.02 -4.07
C ILE A 287 -8.97 -14.26 -5.26
N ASP A 288 -9.21 -13.53 -6.34
CA ASP A 288 -8.36 -13.49 -7.51
C ASP A 288 -7.22 -12.51 -7.26
N PHE A 289 -6.07 -13.04 -6.83
CA PHE A 289 -4.89 -12.23 -6.46
C PHE A 289 -4.43 -11.34 -7.61
N LYS A 290 -4.37 -11.90 -8.82
CA LYS A 290 -3.89 -11.22 -10.03
C LYS A 290 -4.71 -9.98 -10.38
N ASN A 291 -6.02 -10.04 -10.14
CA ASN A 291 -6.93 -8.93 -10.45
C ASN A 291 -7.33 -8.10 -9.22
N SER A 292 -6.71 -8.33 -8.06
CA SER A 292 -7.01 -7.60 -6.82
C SER A 292 -6.10 -6.40 -6.55
N VAL A 293 -5.12 -6.14 -7.42
CA VAL A 293 -4.32 -4.90 -7.40
C VAL A 293 -4.74 -4.02 -8.56
N SER A 294 -5.08 -2.77 -8.26
CA SER A 294 -5.68 -1.83 -9.21
C SER A 294 -4.88 -0.54 -9.30
N SER A 295 -4.94 0.10 -10.46
CA SER A 295 -4.40 1.46 -10.69
C SER A 295 -5.48 2.53 -10.86
N GLN A 296 -6.75 2.16 -10.65
CA GLN A 296 -7.87 3.10 -10.72
C GLN A 296 -7.71 4.22 -9.69
N LYS A 297 -8.08 5.45 -10.06
CA LYS A 297 -7.97 6.61 -9.16
C LYS A 297 -9.30 6.99 -8.51
N THR A 298 -10.41 6.53 -9.05
CA THR A 298 -11.75 6.88 -8.59
C THR A 298 -12.68 5.68 -8.55
N PHE A 299 -13.52 5.64 -7.53
CA PHE A 299 -14.64 4.74 -7.37
C PHE A 299 -15.93 5.35 -7.95
N VAL A 300 -16.64 4.59 -8.78
CA VAL A 300 -17.91 4.98 -9.39
C VAL A 300 -18.91 3.83 -9.27
N VAL A 301 -20.04 4.09 -8.63
CA VAL A 301 -21.09 3.08 -8.41
C VAL A 301 -22.05 3.01 -9.62
N ASN A 302 -22.40 4.18 -10.16
CA ASN A 302 -23.21 4.33 -11.36
C ASN A 302 -22.93 5.69 -12.03
N ALA A 303 -23.46 5.87 -13.24
CA ALA A 303 -23.21 7.05 -14.06
C ALA A 303 -23.80 8.37 -13.50
N GLU A 304 -24.66 8.32 -12.48
CA GLU A 304 -25.30 9.49 -11.88
C GLU A 304 -24.55 10.02 -10.64
N MET A 305 -23.59 9.26 -10.11
CA MET A 305 -22.81 9.62 -8.93
C MET A 305 -21.50 10.31 -9.30
N LEU A 306 -21.05 11.25 -8.45
CA LEU A 306 -19.74 11.85 -8.61
C LEU A 306 -18.65 10.80 -8.35
N PRO A 307 -17.62 10.69 -9.20
CA PRO A 307 -16.48 9.82 -8.93
C PRO A 307 -15.85 10.19 -7.59
N ALA A 308 -15.78 9.24 -6.66
CA ALA A 308 -15.11 9.42 -5.38
C ALA A 308 -13.64 9.01 -5.53
N PRO A 309 -12.65 9.86 -5.20
CA PRO A 309 -11.26 9.44 -5.24
C PRO A 309 -11.01 8.29 -4.26
N PHE A 310 -10.22 7.30 -4.68
CA PHE A 310 -9.71 6.26 -3.77
C PHE A 310 -8.67 6.81 -2.78
N ASN A 311 -8.09 7.99 -3.07
CA ASN A 311 -7.01 8.60 -2.30
C ASN A 311 -5.76 7.71 -2.20
N VAL A 312 -5.40 7.09 -3.34
CA VAL A 312 -4.21 6.24 -3.47
C VAL A 312 -2.93 7.05 -3.34
N THR A 313 -1.92 6.46 -2.70
CA THR A 313 -0.54 6.93 -2.72
C THR A 313 0.20 6.13 -3.80
N GLY A 314 0.79 6.82 -4.77
CA GLY A 314 1.44 6.13 -5.90
C GLY A 314 0.46 5.71 -7.00
N ASP A 315 0.75 4.58 -7.63
CA ASP A 315 0.09 4.05 -8.81
C ASP A 315 -0.81 2.85 -8.55
N LYS A 316 -0.50 1.99 -7.57
CA LYS A 316 -1.20 0.73 -7.33
C LYS A 316 -1.64 0.59 -5.87
N PHE A 317 -2.80 -0.03 -5.69
CA PHE A 317 -3.38 -0.32 -4.38
C PHE A 317 -4.14 -1.64 -4.42
N PHE A 318 -4.40 -2.22 -3.24
CA PHE A 318 -5.27 -3.37 -3.14
C PHE A 318 -6.75 -2.96 -3.20
N ALA A 319 -7.47 -3.60 -4.10
CA ALA A 319 -8.87 -3.33 -4.38
C ALA A 319 -9.71 -4.61 -4.38
N GLY A 320 -9.80 -5.25 -3.22
CA GLY A 320 -10.58 -6.46 -3.09
C GLY A 320 -12.07 -6.20 -3.30
N GLY A 321 -12.58 -6.70 -4.43
CA GLY A 321 -13.96 -6.53 -4.87
C GLY A 321 -14.17 -5.75 -6.18
N LEU A 322 -13.12 -5.19 -6.78
CA LEU A 322 -13.21 -4.60 -8.12
C LEU A 322 -12.95 -5.66 -9.20
N THR A 323 -13.98 -6.35 -9.69
CA THR A 323 -13.88 -7.07 -10.96
C THR A 323 -14.04 -6.06 -12.11
N ASP A 324 -12.98 -5.82 -12.87
CA ASP A 324 -12.92 -5.05 -14.14
C ASP A 324 -13.84 -3.82 -14.27
N GLY A 325 -13.28 -2.63 -14.02
CA GLY A 325 -13.89 -1.38 -14.50
C GLY A 325 -14.97 -0.73 -13.61
N CYS A 326 -15.11 -1.19 -12.37
CA CYS A 326 -15.88 -0.60 -11.26
C CYS A 326 -17.35 -1.07 -11.11
N ALA A 327 -17.78 -1.16 -9.83
CA ALA A 327 -19.02 -1.70 -9.26
C ALA A 327 -19.14 -3.25 -9.12
N SER A 328 -18.33 -3.80 -8.20
CA SER A 328 -18.71 -4.73 -7.11
C SER A 328 -19.64 -5.94 -7.36
N SER A 329 -19.70 -6.50 -8.56
CA SER A 329 -20.43 -7.75 -8.77
C SER A 329 -19.58 -8.99 -8.42
N GLY A 330 -19.25 -9.19 -7.14
CA GLY A 330 -18.68 -10.50 -6.76
C GLY A 330 -18.16 -10.71 -5.34
N ALA A 331 -17.82 -9.65 -4.60
CA ALA A 331 -17.17 -9.78 -3.29
C ALA A 331 -18.00 -9.27 -2.10
N GLU A 332 -19.11 -8.54 -2.31
CA GLU A 332 -19.87 -7.95 -1.19
C GLU A 332 -20.53 -8.98 -0.26
N ASP A 333 -20.71 -10.21 -0.72
CA ASP A 333 -21.20 -11.35 0.05
C ASP A 333 -20.08 -12.27 0.54
N ALA A 334 -18.82 -11.88 0.34
CA ALA A 334 -17.64 -12.62 0.74
C ALA A 334 -16.89 -11.91 1.88
N LYS A 335 -16.18 -12.71 2.67
CA LYS A 335 -15.12 -12.25 3.57
C LYS A 335 -13.83 -12.97 3.18
N TYR A 336 -12.71 -12.31 3.32
CA TYR A 336 -11.40 -12.88 3.04
C TYR A 336 -10.31 -12.24 3.89
N ARG A 337 -9.20 -12.96 4.07
CA ARG A 337 -8.04 -12.45 4.79
C ARG A 337 -6.74 -12.81 4.06
N LEU A 338 -5.93 -11.80 3.80
CA LEU A 338 -4.57 -11.92 3.29
C LEU A 338 -3.59 -11.67 4.42
N ILE A 339 -2.48 -12.41 4.44
CA ILE A 339 -1.44 -12.28 5.47
C ILE A 339 -0.10 -12.00 4.77
N SER A 340 0.56 -10.92 5.19
CA SER A 340 1.87 -10.53 4.64
C SER A 340 2.95 -11.55 4.96
N SER A 341 4.09 -11.45 4.27
CA SER A 341 5.32 -12.06 4.74
C SER A 341 5.71 -11.57 6.14
N PRO A 342 6.33 -12.42 6.98
CA PRO A 342 6.72 -12.04 8.33
C PRO A 342 7.94 -11.12 8.33
N PHE A 343 7.97 -10.21 9.31
CA PHE A 343 9.06 -9.28 9.55
C PHE A 343 9.24 -9.06 11.06
N LYS A 344 10.36 -8.43 11.43
CA LYS A 344 10.58 -7.95 12.79
C LYS A 344 10.01 -6.53 12.93
N MET A 345 9.08 -6.35 13.86
CA MET A 345 8.50 -5.05 14.17
C MET A 345 9.57 -4.07 14.65
N ASN A 346 9.45 -2.80 14.27
CA ASN A 346 10.35 -1.75 14.78
C ASN A 346 10.23 -1.59 16.30
N ASP A 347 11.21 -0.90 16.89
CA ASP A 347 11.33 -0.74 18.34
C ASP A 347 10.23 0.15 18.96
N LEU A 348 9.42 0.83 18.13
CA LEU A 348 8.28 1.64 18.57
C LEU A 348 6.96 0.87 18.57
N GLY A 349 6.91 -0.32 17.95
CA GLY A 349 5.64 -1.01 17.72
C GLY A 349 4.71 -0.25 16.77
N LEU A 350 5.24 0.55 15.85
CA LEU A 350 4.47 1.44 14.99
C LEU A 350 4.31 0.93 13.54
N PHE A 351 3.11 0.98 12.99
CA PHE A 351 2.90 0.82 11.54
C PHE A 351 1.78 1.73 11.05
N SER A 352 1.66 1.90 9.75
CA SER A 352 0.54 2.62 9.15
C SER A 352 0.11 1.97 7.84
N LEU A 353 -1.14 2.19 7.46
CA LEU A 353 -1.62 1.91 6.12
C LEU A 353 -2.85 2.78 5.82
N LYS A 354 -3.21 2.88 4.55
CA LYS A 354 -4.47 3.47 4.12
C LYS A 354 -5.56 2.41 4.11
N LEU A 355 -6.71 2.70 4.74
CA LEU A 355 -7.89 1.83 4.79
C LEU A 355 -9.09 2.54 4.18
N GLY A 356 -9.87 1.83 3.36
CA GLY A 356 -11.17 2.27 2.86
C GLY A 356 -12.14 1.10 2.72
N GLY A 357 -13.44 1.38 2.65
CA GLY A 357 -14.48 0.36 2.65
C GLY A 357 -14.96 -0.01 4.05
N ARG A 358 -16.20 -0.48 4.16
CA ARG A 358 -16.91 -0.66 5.45
C ARG A 358 -16.34 -1.78 6.30
N THR A 359 -15.98 -2.87 5.64
CA THR A 359 -15.57 -4.13 6.27
C THR A 359 -14.05 -4.33 6.20
N ALA A 360 -13.32 -3.30 5.75
CA ALA A 360 -11.88 -3.29 5.79
C ALA A 360 -11.37 -3.38 7.23
N LYS A 361 -10.55 -4.39 7.50
CA LYS A 361 -9.94 -4.62 8.80
C LYS A 361 -8.48 -4.98 8.63
N VAL A 362 -7.65 -4.43 9.51
CA VAL A 362 -6.25 -4.81 9.69
C VAL A 362 -6.04 -5.49 11.03
N GLU A 363 -5.18 -6.50 11.04
CA GLU A 363 -4.71 -7.19 12.24
C GLU A 363 -3.19 -7.27 12.22
N LEU A 364 -2.57 -7.11 13.39
CA LEU A 364 -1.16 -7.45 13.60
C LEU A 364 -1.12 -8.84 14.24
N ILE A 365 -0.42 -9.78 13.61
CA ILE A 365 -0.43 -11.20 14.00
C ILE A 365 0.98 -11.62 14.40
N SER A 366 1.13 -12.38 15.47
CA SER A 366 2.42 -12.95 15.90
C SER A 366 2.91 -13.99 14.90
N TYR A 367 4.21 -13.99 14.61
CA TYR A 367 4.87 -15.07 13.87
C TYR A 367 5.77 -15.91 14.81
N PRO A 368 5.73 -17.25 14.75
CA PRO A 368 4.96 -18.09 13.82
C PRO A 368 3.58 -18.51 14.33
N ASP A 369 3.18 -18.11 15.53
CA ASP A 369 2.05 -18.73 16.25
C ASP A 369 0.66 -18.34 15.71
N GLY A 370 0.54 -17.25 14.95
CA GLY A 370 -0.72 -16.81 14.37
C GLY A 370 -1.69 -16.12 15.35
N GLU A 371 -1.24 -15.74 16.55
CA GLU A 371 -2.04 -14.99 17.52
C GLU A 371 -2.27 -13.54 17.05
N VAL A 372 -3.52 -13.06 17.13
CA VAL A 372 -3.84 -11.65 16.85
C VAL A 372 -3.39 -10.80 18.05
N LEU A 373 -2.37 -9.97 17.83
CA LEU A 373 -1.83 -9.03 18.82
C LEU A 373 -2.60 -7.71 18.85
N TYR A 374 -3.10 -7.27 17.69
CA TYR A 374 -3.86 -6.04 17.55
C TYR A 374 -4.86 -6.17 16.39
N SER A 375 -6.00 -5.47 16.49
CA SER A 375 -7.08 -5.55 15.49
C SER A 375 -7.80 -4.21 15.39
N HIS A 376 -7.95 -3.69 14.17
CA HIS A 376 -8.72 -2.49 13.88
C HIS A 376 -9.57 -2.66 12.62
N GLN A 377 -10.87 -2.43 12.75
CA GLN A 377 -11.81 -2.34 11.64
C GLN A 377 -12.08 -0.88 11.31
N ASN A 378 -12.20 -0.55 10.03
CA ASN A 378 -12.42 0.82 9.57
C ASN A 378 -13.71 1.42 10.19
N GLN A 379 -13.55 2.49 10.96
CA GLN A 379 -14.66 3.22 11.58
C GLN A 379 -15.04 4.50 10.82
N LEU A 380 -14.28 4.87 9.79
CA LEU A 380 -14.48 6.11 9.03
C LEU A 380 -15.42 5.93 7.82
N PHE A 381 -15.98 4.73 7.65
CA PHE A 381 -16.92 4.45 6.57
C PHE A 381 -18.17 5.32 6.67
N GLY A 382 -18.53 5.95 5.55
CA GLY A 382 -19.80 6.66 5.39
C GLY A 382 -20.47 6.29 4.07
N ASP A 383 -21.73 5.83 4.14
CA ASP A 383 -22.54 5.47 2.97
C ASP A 383 -23.08 6.72 2.23
N ASN A 384 -22.15 7.51 1.69
CA ASN A 384 -22.44 8.64 0.82
C ASN A 384 -21.23 8.96 -0.07
N VAL A 385 -21.31 8.58 -1.34
CA VAL A 385 -20.24 8.86 -2.32
C VAL A 385 -20.31 10.27 -2.90
N ASN A 386 -21.36 11.06 -2.63
CA ASN A 386 -21.48 12.42 -3.13
C ASN A 386 -21.13 13.45 -2.05
N ASN A 387 -20.25 14.40 -2.38
CA ASN A 387 -19.77 15.44 -1.47
C ASN A 387 -19.01 14.86 -0.28
N ILE A 388 -18.10 13.90 -0.54
CA ILE A 388 -17.29 13.24 0.49
C ILE A 388 -16.49 14.24 1.32
N VAL A 389 -16.06 15.34 0.68
CA VAL A 389 -15.28 16.41 1.30
C VAL A 389 -16.10 17.16 2.34
N ARG A 390 -17.31 17.61 1.99
CA ARG A 390 -18.14 18.39 2.90
C ARG A 390 -18.75 17.55 4.03
N ARG A 391 -18.95 16.26 3.80
CA ARG A 391 -19.67 15.36 4.70
C ARG A 391 -18.75 14.50 5.57
N ASP A 392 -17.45 14.51 5.33
CA ASP A 392 -16.48 13.57 5.92
C ASP A 392 -16.98 12.12 5.81
N THR A 393 -17.53 11.75 4.65
CA THR A 393 -18.04 10.41 4.36
C THR A 393 -17.09 9.68 3.42
N TYR A 394 -16.29 8.76 3.97
CA TYR A 394 -15.27 8.03 3.22
C TYR A 394 -15.78 6.62 2.89
N ASN A 395 -16.45 6.45 1.74
CA ASN A 395 -16.92 5.13 1.30
C ASN A 395 -15.74 4.27 0.85
N ALA A 396 -15.23 4.53 -0.36
CA ALA A 396 -14.06 3.88 -0.94
C ALA A 396 -12.78 4.74 -0.82
N THR A 397 -12.93 5.99 -0.42
CA THR A 397 -11.80 6.91 -0.19
C THR A 397 -11.00 6.43 1.00
N MET A 398 -9.76 6.00 0.77
CA MET A 398 -8.92 5.48 1.83
C MET A 398 -8.34 6.62 2.67
N VAL A 399 -8.29 6.44 3.97
CA VAL A 399 -7.66 7.36 4.92
C VAL A 399 -6.44 6.66 5.50
N ARG A 400 -5.35 7.38 5.78
CA ARG A 400 -4.19 6.79 6.43
C ARG A 400 -4.47 6.60 7.91
N HIS A 401 -4.29 5.39 8.39
CA HIS A 401 -4.35 5.03 9.81
C HIS A 401 -2.93 4.76 10.31
N ILE A 402 -2.58 5.32 11.46
CA ILE A 402 -1.34 5.08 12.18
C ILE A 402 -1.68 4.26 13.42
N PHE A 403 -1.03 3.12 13.55
CA PHE A 403 -1.26 2.13 14.60
C PHE A 403 -0.01 2.01 15.47
N GLU A 404 -0.14 2.41 16.73
CA GLU A 404 0.89 2.25 17.74
C GLU A 404 0.52 1.08 18.66
N VAL A 405 1.32 0.02 18.59
CA VAL A 405 1.15 -1.24 19.34
C VAL A 405 2.44 -1.52 20.12
N PRO A 406 2.71 -0.79 21.22
CA PRO A 406 3.97 -0.91 21.96
C PRO A 406 4.27 -2.34 22.43
N SER A 407 3.23 -3.14 22.71
CA SER A 407 3.41 -4.54 23.09
C SER A 407 4.04 -5.40 21.98
N ALA A 408 3.97 -4.97 20.73
CA ALA A 408 4.53 -5.65 19.57
C ALA A 408 5.96 -5.21 19.20
N ALA A 409 6.52 -4.19 19.87
CA ALA A 409 7.85 -3.69 19.58
C ALA A 409 8.92 -4.80 19.58
N GLY A 410 9.71 -4.87 18.50
CA GLY A 410 10.77 -5.86 18.32
C GLY A 410 10.31 -7.32 18.13
N LYS A 411 9.01 -7.62 18.19
CA LYS A 411 8.46 -8.97 17.97
C LYS A 411 8.47 -9.33 16.48
N LYS A 412 8.40 -10.63 16.20
CA LYS A 412 8.20 -11.15 14.83
C LYS A 412 6.72 -11.19 14.54
N VAL A 413 6.29 -10.55 13.47
CA VAL A 413 4.88 -10.31 13.17
C VAL A 413 4.58 -10.42 11.68
N CYS A 414 3.31 -10.58 11.36
CA CYS A 414 2.71 -10.39 10.04
C CYS A 414 1.63 -9.31 10.14
N ILE A 415 1.35 -8.63 9.02
CA ILE A 415 0.15 -7.79 8.87
C ILE A 415 -0.89 -8.61 8.12
N ALA A 416 -2.09 -8.69 8.67
CA ALA A 416 -3.22 -9.26 7.96
C ALA A 416 -4.20 -8.14 7.56
N ILE A 417 -4.62 -8.18 6.30
CA ILE A 417 -5.66 -7.29 5.75
C ILE A 417 -6.85 -8.13 5.34
N SER A 418 -8.05 -7.63 5.57
CA SER A 418 -9.27 -8.41 5.35
C SER A 418 -10.47 -7.56 4.97
N ASP A 419 -11.33 -8.16 4.18
CA ASP A 419 -12.76 -7.90 4.25
C ASP A 419 -13.33 -8.83 5.33
N CYS A 420 -13.68 -8.29 6.50
CA CYS A 420 -13.85 -9.09 7.70
C CYS A 420 -15.25 -9.65 7.93
N GLU A 421 -16.24 -9.22 7.16
CA GLU A 421 -17.65 -9.57 7.35
C GLU A 421 -18.32 -9.82 6.00
N HIS A 422 -19.34 -10.67 5.96
CA HIS A 422 -20.22 -10.76 4.79
C HIS A 422 -21.03 -9.46 4.70
N GLY A 423 -20.59 -8.53 3.85
CA GLY A 423 -21.05 -7.15 3.92
C GLY A 423 -22.45 -6.88 3.38
N GLY A 424 -23.02 -7.75 2.54
CA GLY A 424 -24.32 -7.57 1.91
C GLY A 424 -24.34 -6.36 0.97
N ASN A 425 -24.45 -5.15 1.54
CA ASN A 425 -24.25 -3.86 0.87
C ASN A 425 -22.94 -3.24 1.40
N TRP A 426 -21.97 -3.04 0.49
CA TRP A 426 -20.67 -2.41 0.77
C TRP A 426 -19.64 -3.28 1.51
N GLY A 427 -19.72 -4.61 1.37
CA GLY A 427 -18.63 -5.52 1.75
C GLY A 427 -17.46 -5.40 0.78
N ASN A 428 -16.70 -4.33 0.89
CA ASN A 428 -15.47 -4.16 0.12
C ASN A 428 -14.38 -3.64 1.07
N ALA A 429 -13.14 -4.00 0.75
CA ALA A 429 -11.98 -3.53 1.48
C ALA A 429 -10.90 -3.05 0.52
N PHE A 430 -10.41 -1.84 0.79
CA PHE A 430 -9.36 -1.19 0.02
C PHE A 430 -8.18 -0.90 0.95
N PHE A 431 -6.97 -1.22 0.49
CA PHE A 431 -5.76 -1.01 1.26
C PHE A 431 -4.66 -0.41 0.39
N ASP A 432 -3.88 0.48 0.98
CA ASP A 432 -2.74 1.12 0.31
C ASP A 432 -1.67 1.54 1.34
N GLU A 433 -0.50 1.97 0.87
CA GLU A 433 0.55 2.63 1.66
C GLU A 433 0.93 1.91 2.96
N ILE A 434 1.12 0.60 2.92
CA ILE A 434 1.56 -0.17 4.10
C ILE A 434 2.99 0.23 4.43
N ARG A 435 3.20 0.79 5.62
CA ARG A 435 4.49 1.29 6.09
C ARG A 435 4.82 0.76 7.49
N THR A 436 6.01 0.21 7.65
CA THR A 436 6.49 -0.44 8.89
C THR A 436 7.92 -0.03 9.28
N ASP A 437 8.58 0.80 8.46
CA ASP A 437 9.99 1.20 8.57
C ASP A 437 10.20 2.46 9.44
N TYR A 438 9.31 2.70 10.42
CA TYR A 438 9.39 3.86 11.30
C TYR A 438 10.58 3.75 12.26
N ALA A 439 11.59 4.60 12.07
CA ALA A 439 12.72 4.76 12.98
C ALA A 439 12.46 5.77 14.12
N ALA A 440 11.41 6.59 13.98
CA ALA A 440 10.98 7.60 14.94
C ALA A 440 9.47 7.83 14.77
N TYR A 441 8.83 8.47 15.76
CA TYR A 441 7.43 8.86 15.65
C TYR A 441 7.20 9.82 14.47
N PRO A 442 6.23 9.56 13.58
CA PRO A 442 5.93 10.42 12.45
C PRO A 442 5.08 11.61 12.85
N SER A 443 5.24 12.72 12.13
CA SER A 443 4.27 13.81 12.13
C SER A 443 2.94 13.38 11.50
N LEU A 444 1.82 13.95 11.94
CA LEU A 444 0.52 13.73 11.31
C LEU A 444 0.39 14.51 9.99
N LYS A 445 -0.26 13.88 9.02
CA LYS A 445 -0.37 14.32 7.64
C LYS A 445 -1.81 14.61 7.24
N LEU A 446 -1.92 15.38 6.16
CA LEU A 446 -3.18 15.70 5.50
C LEU A 446 -3.10 15.32 4.02
N ASP A 447 -4.04 14.51 3.57
CA ASP A 447 -4.20 14.20 2.15
C ASP A 447 -5.18 15.18 1.51
N LEU A 448 -4.79 15.79 0.39
CA LEU A 448 -5.70 16.63 -0.38
C LEU A 448 -6.71 15.76 -1.12
N ILE A 449 -8.00 16.03 -0.89
CA ILE A 449 -9.09 15.33 -1.55
C ILE A 449 -9.93 16.32 -2.34
N SER A 450 -10.23 15.94 -3.59
CA SER A 450 -11.09 16.69 -4.49
C SER A 450 -12.19 15.80 -5.05
N GLN A 451 -13.43 16.30 -5.01
CA GLN A 451 -14.56 15.66 -5.67
C GLN A 451 -15.49 16.71 -6.26
N GLY A 452 -15.76 16.62 -7.56
CA GLY A 452 -16.56 17.63 -8.26
C GLY A 452 -15.89 19.01 -8.13
N ASN A 453 -16.59 19.94 -7.46
CA ASN A 453 -16.09 21.30 -7.20
C ASN A 453 -15.70 21.53 -5.72
N GLU A 454 -15.64 20.47 -4.91
CA GLU A 454 -15.25 20.55 -3.50
C GLU A 454 -13.80 20.08 -3.32
N ASN A 455 -13.00 20.87 -2.60
CA ASN A 455 -11.65 20.52 -2.17
C ASN A 455 -11.59 20.51 -0.65
N GLY A 456 -10.92 19.52 -0.08
CA GLY A 456 -10.72 19.37 1.36
C GLY A 456 -9.51 18.52 1.70
N VAL A 457 -9.50 18.03 2.93
CA VAL A 457 -8.41 17.21 3.45
C VAL A 457 -8.95 15.97 4.13
N ALA A 458 -8.33 14.81 3.90
CA ALA A 458 -8.40 13.70 4.83
C ALA A 458 -7.30 13.83 5.87
N LYS A 459 -7.66 13.61 7.13
CA LYS A 459 -6.74 13.65 8.27
C LYS A 459 -6.31 12.23 8.58
N ASP A 460 -5.07 12.06 9.00
CA ASP A 460 -4.65 10.78 9.59
C ASP A 460 -5.58 10.37 10.74
N SER A 461 -5.85 9.07 10.81
CA SER A 461 -6.51 8.43 11.93
C SER A 461 -5.46 7.78 12.82
N TYR A 462 -5.36 8.18 14.09
CA TYR A 462 -4.39 7.62 15.02
C TYR A 462 -5.05 6.62 15.97
N HIS A 463 -4.38 5.50 16.21
CA HIS A 463 -4.82 4.43 17.10
C HIS A 463 -3.69 3.97 18.00
N LEU A 464 -3.95 3.97 19.30
CA LEU A 464 -3.08 3.37 20.32
C LEU A 464 -3.70 2.04 20.76
N GLU A 465 -2.86 1.03 20.98
CA GLU A 465 -3.24 -0.23 21.64
C GLU A 465 -4.02 0.03 22.94
N GLU A 466 -5.10 -0.74 23.15
CA GLU A 466 -5.93 -0.62 24.35
C GLU A 466 -5.07 -0.88 25.60
N ASP A 467 -5.31 -0.12 26.66
CA ASP A 467 -4.56 -0.15 27.93
C ASP A 467 -3.06 0.20 27.85
N ALA A 468 -2.55 0.65 26.69
CA ALA A 468 -1.18 1.15 26.60
C ALA A 468 -1.03 2.52 27.28
N GLU A 469 0.14 2.74 27.88
CA GLU A 469 0.49 4.05 28.47
C GLU A 469 0.63 5.12 27.37
N PRO A 470 0.22 6.38 27.64
CA PRO A 470 0.38 7.47 26.69
C PRO A 470 1.83 7.67 26.26
N THR A 471 2.03 7.82 24.96
CA THR A 471 3.31 8.13 24.32
C THR A 471 3.33 9.55 23.77
N ALA A 472 4.51 10.03 23.35
CA ALA A 472 4.64 11.34 22.70
C ALA A 472 3.77 11.46 21.44
N LEU A 473 3.64 10.37 20.66
CA LEU A 473 2.77 10.35 19.49
C LEU A 473 1.29 10.40 19.88
N SER A 474 0.87 9.67 20.92
CA SER A 474 -0.51 9.72 21.41
C SER A 474 -0.90 11.11 21.92
N GLU A 475 0.02 11.78 22.62
CA GLU A 475 -0.15 13.14 23.14
C GLU A 475 -0.25 14.15 21.98
N ALA A 476 0.64 14.04 21.01
CA ALA A 476 0.63 14.85 19.80
C ALA A 476 -0.66 14.64 18.99
N ALA A 477 -1.10 13.40 18.80
CA ALA A 477 -2.31 13.07 18.06
C ALA A 477 -3.56 13.66 18.73
N ALA A 478 -3.69 13.51 20.05
CA ALA A 478 -4.78 14.12 20.81
C ALA A 478 -4.80 15.65 20.65
N PHE A 479 -3.62 16.29 20.71
CA PHE A 479 -3.50 17.73 20.47
C PHE A 479 -3.90 18.12 19.05
N VAL A 480 -3.41 17.44 18.02
CA VAL A 480 -3.70 17.77 16.62
C VAL A 480 -5.19 17.60 16.30
N THR A 481 -5.84 16.56 16.82
CA THR A 481 -7.30 16.38 16.69
C THR A 481 -8.05 17.57 17.30
N ASP A 482 -7.69 17.98 18.52
CA ASP A 482 -8.30 19.13 19.20
C ASP A 482 -7.97 20.46 18.48
N TYR A 483 -6.76 20.59 17.95
CA TYR A 483 -6.31 21.72 17.13
C TYR A 483 -7.22 21.88 15.90
N TYR A 484 -7.46 20.82 15.12
CA TYR A 484 -8.35 20.94 13.97
C TYR A 484 -9.80 21.22 14.38
N ALA A 485 -10.27 20.61 15.47
CA ALA A 485 -11.61 20.86 15.98
C ALA A 485 -11.80 22.29 16.49
N LYS A 486 -10.76 22.96 17.00
CA LYS A 486 -10.89 24.31 17.59
C LYS A 486 -10.41 25.40 16.64
N ALA A 487 -9.23 25.28 16.06
CA ALA A 487 -8.64 26.31 15.22
C ALA A 487 -9.37 26.42 13.87
N ARG A 488 -9.72 25.29 13.24
CA ARG A 488 -10.26 25.28 11.88
C ARG A 488 -11.77 25.45 11.78
N ILE A 489 -12.52 25.30 12.87
CA ILE A 489 -13.95 25.70 12.91
C ILE A 489 -14.13 27.20 12.61
N TYR A 490 -13.15 28.05 12.93
CA TYR A 490 -13.23 29.50 12.76
C TYR A 490 -12.75 30.01 11.38
N ASP A 491 -12.38 29.12 10.45
CA ASP A 491 -11.73 29.48 9.18
C ASP A 491 -12.69 29.78 8.01
N ASN A 492 -14.01 29.87 8.26
CA ASN A 492 -15.04 30.15 7.24
C ASN A 492 -15.11 31.62 6.78
N GLY A 493 -14.03 32.38 6.95
CA GLY A 493 -13.96 33.79 6.60
C GLY A 493 -13.20 34.57 7.66
N PHE A 494 -12.04 35.08 7.26
CA PHE A 494 -11.10 35.95 7.97
C PHE A 494 -11.73 36.98 8.93
N SER A 495 -12.24 36.52 10.06
CA SER A 495 -12.69 37.37 11.16
C SER A 495 -12.20 36.80 12.48
N TYR A 496 -10.88 36.60 12.54
CA TYR A 496 -10.11 36.37 13.77
C TYR A 496 -10.05 37.63 14.65
N CYS A 497 -11.16 38.37 14.78
CA CYS A 497 -11.23 39.63 15.53
C CYS A 497 -11.51 39.42 17.03
N GLY A 498 -11.49 38.18 17.52
CA GLY A 498 -11.56 37.86 18.95
C GLY A 498 -10.90 36.52 19.25
N VAL A 499 -9.91 36.52 20.13
CA VAL A 499 -9.36 35.27 20.68
C VAL A 499 -10.40 34.68 21.63
N SER A 500 -10.97 33.53 21.27
CA SER A 500 -11.94 32.84 22.12
C SER A 500 -11.23 32.14 23.29
N SER A 501 -11.96 31.84 24.35
CA SER A 501 -11.45 31.01 25.46
C SER A 501 -10.94 29.65 24.98
N SER A 502 -11.54 29.09 23.93
CA SER A 502 -11.10 27.84 23.30
C SER A 502 -9.72 27.95 22.68
N LEU A 503 -9.39 29.09 22.06
CA LEU A 503 -8.07 29.33 21.46
C LEU A 503 -6.98 29.57 22.52
N ASN A 504 -7.32 30.24 23.64
CA ASN A 504 -6.41 30.36 24.80
C ASN A 504 -6.08 28.99 25.41
N ALA A 505 -7.10 28.13 25.54
CA ALA A 505 -6.91 26.77 26.05
C ALA A 505 -6.01 25.95 25.12
N LEU A 506 -6.14 26.13 23.80
CA LEU A 506 -5.31 25.45 22.81
C LEU A 506 -3.83 25.86 22.92
N VAL A 507 -3.52 27.16 23.06
CA VAL A 507 -2.13 27.63 23.28
C VAL A 507 -1.58 27.10 24.60
N THR A 508 -2.39 27.08 25.66
CA THR A 508 -1.97 26.52 26.96
C THR A 508 -1.63 25.03 26.83
N ALA A 509 -2.49 24.25 26.17
CA ALA A 509 -2.26 22.83 25.93
C ALA A 509 -0.97 22.60 25.11
N TYR A 510 -0.77 23.38 24.05
CA TYR A 510 0.44 23.31 23.23
C TYR A 510 1.72 23.59 24.02
N THR A 511 1.71 24.56 24.94
CA THR A 511 2.88 24.85 25.80
C THR A 511 3.12 23.79 26.87
N ALA A 512 2.11 22.99 27.19
CA ALA A 512 2.19 21.92 28.18
C ALA A 512 2.66 20.58 27.58
N LEU A 513 2.71 20.46 26.25
CA LEU A 513 3.19 19.26 25.57
C LEU A 513 4.60 18.90 26.01
N SER A 514 4.88 17.59 26.10
CA SER A 514 6.26 17.12 26.19
C SER A 514 7.11 17.61 25.00
N PRO A 515 8.43 17.81 25.16
CA PRO A 515 9.28 18.28 24.06
C PRO A 515 9.17 17.41 22.80
N GLU A 516 9.09 16.10 22.97
CA GLU A 516 8.97 15.12 21.89
C GLU A 516 7.60 15.20 21.20
N ALA A 517 6.50 15.28 21.97
CA ALA A 517 5.17 15.46 21.40
C ALA A 517 5.04 16.80 20.66
N ARG A 518 5.66 17.86 21.22
CA ARG A 518 5.67 19.17 20.59
C ARG A 518 6.40 19.17 19.26
N GLU A 519 7.52 18.47 19.16
CA GLU A 519 8.25 18.31 17.89
C GLU A 519 7.35 17.62 16.83
N ILE A 520 6.64 16.55 17.21
CA ILE A 520 5.69 15.87 16.32
C ILE A 520 4.58 16.83 15.86
N VAL A 521 3.99 17.61 16.79
CA VAL A 521 2.96 18.61 16.49
C VAL A 521 3.50 19.67 15.53
N ASP A 522 4.69 20.21 15.79
CA ASP A 522 5.29 21.27 15.00
C ASP A 522 5.51 20.85 13.53
N PHE A 523 5.93 19.60 13.32
CA PHE A 523 6.11 19.03 11.97
C PHE A 523 4.83 18.49 11.34
N SER A 524 3.73 18.41 12.09
CA SER A 524 2.43 17.97 11.56
C SER A 524 1.87 18.98 10.58
N ASP A 525 1.19 18.45 9.57
CA ASP A 525 0.60 19.28 8.53
C ASP A 525 -0.54 20.12 9.10
N ASP A 526 -0.82 21.21 8.42
CA ASP A 526 -1.94 22.10 8.69
C ASP A 526 -2.48 22.57 7.34
N TYR A 527 -3.65 23.20 7.33
CA TYR A 527 -4.28 23.62 6.10
C TYR A 527 -5.09 24.90 6.27
N SER A 528 -5.22 25.68 5.21
CA SER A 528 -6.15 26.80 5.14
C SER A 528 -6.98 26.73 3.86
N TYR A 529 -8.23 27.13 3.95
CA TYR A 529 -9.08 27.32 2.78
C TYR A 529 -8.82 28.72 2.21
N GLY A 530 -8.16 28.80 1.06
CA GLY A 530 -8.01 30.06 0.36
C GLY A 530 -9.39 30.59 -0.10
N THR A 531 -9.75 31.80 0.32
CA THR A 531 -10.81 32.58 -0.32
C THR A 531 -10.17 33.56 -1.30
N TYR A 532 -10.58 33.55 -2.57
CA TYR A 532 -10.36 34.70 -3.44
C TYR A 532 -11.67 35.09 -4.13
N GLU A 533 -12.04 36.36 -4.02
CA GLU A 533 -13.18 36.95 -4.69
C GLU A 533 -12.76 37.46 -6.09
N VAL A 534 -13.53 37.12 -7.13
CA VAL A 534 -13.48 37.78 -8.44
C VAL A 534 -14.90 38.21 -8.81
N GLY A 535 -15.25 39.46 -8.49
CA GLY A 535 -16.60 40.00 -8.71
C GLY A 535 -17.65 39.43 -7.75
N ASP A 536 -18.88 39.23 -8.23
CA ASP A 536 -20.01 38.72 -7.43
C ASP A 536 -20.02 37.17 -7.27
N ALA A 537 -18.95 36.50 -7.68
CA ALA A 537 -18.83 35.04 -7.62
C ALA A 537 -17.84 34.62 -6.52
N ILE A 538 -18.34 33.88 -5.54
CA ILE A 538 -17.52 33.16 -4.55
C ILE A 538 -17.06 31.87 -5.21
N TYR A 539 -15.77 31.78 -5.55
CA TYR A 539 -15.13 30.54 -5.97
C TYR A 539 -14.45 29.88 -4.76
N GLN A 540 -14.73 28.61 -4.52
CA GLN A 540 -14.15 27.87 -3.38
C GLN A 540 -12.76 27.28 -3.67
N ASN A 541 -11.88 27.44 -2.68
CA ASN A 541 -11.02 26.40 -2.10
C ASN A 541 -9.79 25.90 -2.90
N THR A 542 -8.79 26.74 -3.13
CA THR A 542 -7.41 26.17 -3.13
C THR A 542 -7.05 25.89 -1.67
N VAL A 543 -6.89 24.62 -1.31
CA VAL A 543 -6.36 24.24 0.00
C VAL A 543 -4.85 24.48 -0.03
N GLN A 544 -4.35 25.28 0.90
CA GLN A 544 -2.91 25.46 1.09
C GLN A 544 -2.47 24.68 2.31
N LEU A 545 -1.55 23.74 2.12
CA LEU A 545 -0.92 23.00 3.21
C LEU A 545 0.22 23.83 3.82
N THR A 546 0.25 23.87 5.14
CA THR A 546 1.28 24.49 5.96
C THR A 546 1.68 23.54 7.09
N LYS A 547 2.33 24.06 8.13
CA LYS A 547 2.69 23.34 9.35
C LYS A 547 2.01 23.96 10.55
N ILE A 548 1.72 23.14 11.56
CA ILE A 548 1.06 23.61 12.78
C ILE A 548 1.94 24.60 13.54
N ASP A 549 3.28 24.49 13.50
CA ASP A 549 4.21 25.40 14.17
C ASP A 549 3.98 26.87 13.79
N ALA A 550 3.84 27.16 12.50
CA ALA A 550 3.63 28.49 11.95
C ALA A 550 2.28 29.06 12.41
N SER A 551 1.24 28.22 12.41
CA SER A 551 -0.09 28.59 12.89
C SER A 551 -0.12 28.81 14.40
N MET A 552 0.57 27.98 15.17
CA MET A 552 0.65 28.10 16.63
C MET A 552 1.50 29.29 17.08
N ALA A 553 2.56 29.63 16.36
CA ALA A 553 3.31 30.86 16.59
C ALA A 553 2.43 32.09 16.40
N ASN A 554 1.63 32.13 15.33
CA ASN A 554 0.68 33.22 15.06
C ASN A 554 -0.40 33.29 16.15
N LEU A 555 -0.97 32.13 16.52
CA LEU A 555 -2.01 32.06 17.54
C LEU A 555 -1.50 32.49 18.92
N SER A 556 -0.30 32.07 19.30
CA SER A 556 0.32 32.41 20.58
C SER A 556 0.55 33.91 20.71
N GLN A 557 1.08 34.56 19.67
CA GLN A 557 1.25 36.02 19.64
C GLN A 557 -0.08 36.76 19.83
N ARG A 558 -1.17 36.26 19.21
CA ARG A 558 -2.52 36.85 19.35
C ARG A 558 -3.08 36.69 20.75
N VAL A 559 -2.93 35.51 21.33
CA VAL A 559 -3.37 35.21 22.70
C VAL A 559 -2.65 36.14 23.69
N GLU A 560 -1.33 36.31 23.52
CA GLU A 560 -0.52 37.21 24.34
C GLU A 560 -0.99 38.66 24.21
N ALA A 561 -1.07 39.20 22.99
CA ALA A 561 -1.52 40.56 22.77
C ALA A 561 -2.96 40.83 23.24
N ALA A 562 -3.87 39.86 23.10
CA ALA A 562 -5.23 39.95 23.63
C ALA A 562 -5.24 39.98 25.18
N SER A 563 -4.34 39.22 25.82
CA SER A 563 -4.20 39.21 27.28
C SER A 563 -3.63 40.53 27.84
N GLU A 564 -2.83 41.24 27.04
CA GLU A 564 -2.25 42.54 27.40
C GLU A 564 -3.19 43.74 27.12
N GLY A 565 -4.43 43.49 26.66
CA GLY A 565 -5.37 44.54 26.27
C GLY A 565 -5.00 45.25 24.96
N GLY A 566 -4.09 44.66 24.19
CA GLY A 566 -3.71 45.13 22.86
C GLY A 566 -4.79 44.82 21.83
N VAL A 567 -5.15 45.80 21.01
CA VAL A 567 -5.87 45.54 19.75
C VAL A 567 -4.87 44.91 18.80
N PHE A 568 -5.06 43.64 18.46
CA PHE A 568 -4.28 43.01 17.38
C PHE A 568 -4.61 43.76 16.09
N LYS A 569 -3.70 44.61 15.63
CA LYS A 569 -3.75 45.10 14.26
C LYS A 569 -3.40 43.91 13.39
N ILE A 570 -4.37 43.47 12.59
CA ILE A 570 -4.13 42.50 11.51
C ILE A 570 -2.89 42.97 10.78
N ASN A 571 -1.95 42.05 10.58
CA ASN A 571 -0.63 42.25 10.01
C ASN A 571 -0.68 43.28 8.86
N GLU A 572 -0.39 44.55 9.20
CA GLU A 572 -0.25 45.62 8.22
C GLU A 572 1.02 45.41 7.40
N ASP A 573 1.85 44.40 7.67
CA ASP A 573 3.08 44.15 6.91
C ASP A 573 2.80 43.77 5.45
N ASN A 574 1.68 43.07 5.15
CA ASN A 574 1.22 42.92 3.77
C ASN A 574 0.53 44.19 3.24
N ALA A 575 -0.03 45.02 4.12
CA ALA A 575 -0.60 46.31 3.72
C ALA A 575 0.50 47.34 3.44
N VAL A 576 1.69 47.22 4.04
CA VAL A 576 2.88 48.01 3.75
C VAL A 576 3.46 47.56 2.42
N ASP A 577 3.55 46.26 2.13
CA ASP A 577 3.96 45.80 0.80
C ASP A 577 2.94 46.17 -0.29
N TYR A 578 1.63 46.07 -0.03
CA TYR A 578 0.60 46.55 -0.96
C TYR A 578 0.55 48.08 -1.08
N ALA A 579 0.75 48.82 0.01
CA ALA A 579 0.81 50.28 0.01
C ALA A 579 2.11 50.78 -0.64
N LEU A 580 3.21 50.04 -0.51
CA LEU A 580 4.47 50.30 -1.21
C LEU A 580 4.32 49.97 -2.69
N LEU A 581 3.63 48.89 -3.06
CA LEU A 581 3.29 48.58 -4.45
C LEU A 581 2.35 49.64 -5.05
N LEU A 582 1.33 50.09 -4.31
CA LEU A 582 0.40 51.15 -4.70
C LEU A 582 1.10 52.52 -4.76
N ALA A 583 2.03 52.80 -3.85
CA ALA A 583 2.86 54.00 -3.87
C ALA A 583 3.85 53.99 -5.04
N LEU A 584 4.48 52.85 -5.32
CA LEU A 584 5.35 52.65 -6.49
C LEU A 584 4.55 52.76 -7.80
N ALA A 585 3.33 52.21 -7.85
CA ALA A 585 2.41 52.38 -8.98
C ALA A 585 1.96 53.84 -9.12
N GLY A 586 1.70 54.54 -8.01
CA GLY A 586 1.39 55.96 -7.97
C GLY A 586 2.55 56.84 -8.43
N ILE A 587 3.78 56.52 -8.04
CA ILE A 587 5.02 57.19 -8.47
C ILE A 587 5.28 56.93 -9.95
N ALA A 588 5.07 55.70 -10.44
CA ALA A 588 5.17 55.38 -11.87
C ALA A 588 4.13 56.15 -12.69
N ALA A 589 2.87 56.23 -12.21
CA ALA A 589 1.81 57.01 -12.84
C ALA A 589 2.15 58.51 -12.85
N ALA A 590 2.63 59.07 -11.74
CA ALA A 590 3.05 60.47 -11.66
C ALA A 590 4.25 60.77 -12.57
N SER A 591 5.19 59.83 -12.70
CA SER A 591 6.34 59.93 -13.60
C SER A 591 5.92 59.92 -15.07
N ILE A 592 4.93 59.11 -15.44
CA ILE A 592 4.32 59.10 -16.78
C ILE A 592 3.60 60.43 -17.03
N VAL A 593 2.84 60.96 -16.07
CA VAL A 593 2.18 62.27 -16.20
C VAL A 593 3.22 63.40 -16.36
N ALA A 594 4.30 63.38 -15.59
CA ALA A 594 5.38 64.36 -15.70
C ALA A 594 6.08 64.27 -17.07
N LEU A 595 6.34 63.05 -17.58
CA LEU A 595 6.86 62.83 -18.94
C LEU A 595 5.91 63.35 -20.02
N VAL A 596 4.60 63.15 -19.87
CA VAL A 596 3.58 63.67 -20.79
C VAL A 596 3.50 65.20 -20.75
N VAL A 597 3.59 65.80 -19.57
CA VAL A 597 3.62 67.27 -19.38
C VAL A 597 4.90 67.88 -19.96
N LEU A 598 6.06 67.26 -19.73
CA LEU A 598 7.34 67.67 -20.30
C LEU A 598 7.38 67.50 -21.82
N TYR A 599 6.83 66.40 -22.34
CA TYR A 599 6.67 66.19 -23.77
C TYR A 599 5.73 67.23 -24.41
N LYS A 600 4.62 67.60 -23.74
CA LYS A 600 3.72 68.68 -24.18
C LYS A 600 4.41 70.05 -24.15
N ARG A 601 5.18 70.37 -23.10
CA ARG A 601 5.95 71.63 -23.01
C ARG A 601 7.03 71.72 -24.08
N LYS A 602 7.74 70.64 -24.37
CA LYS A 602 8.78 70.61 -25.43
C LYS A 602 8.21 70.80 -26.83
N ARG A 603 6.91 70.57 -27.01
CA ARG A 603 6.18 70.83 -28.26
C ARG A 603 5.59 72.23 -28.39
N GLN A 604 5.48 72.98 -27.30
CA GLN A 604 5.11 74.40 -27.32
C GLN A 604 6.31 75.34 -27.53
N VAL A 605 7.54 74.79 -27.55
CA VAL A 605 8.79 75.53 -27.82
C VAL A 605 9.40 75.12 -29.18
N LYS A 606 8.56 74.72 -30.14
CA LYS A 606 8.95 74.56 -31.54
C LYS A 606 7.93 75.20 -32.46
#